data_AF-A0ABD5WN35-F1
#
_entry.id   AF-A0ABD5WN35-F1
#
_cell.length_a   1.000
_cell.length_b   1.000
_cell.length_c   1.000
_cell.angle_alpha   90.00
_cell.angle_beta   90.00
_cell.angle_gamma   90.00
#
_symmetry.space_group_name_H-M   'P 1'
#
loop_
_entity.id
_entity.type
_entity.pdbx_description
1 polymer ?
#
loop_
_entity_poly.entity_id
_entity_poly.type
_entity_poly.pdbx_seq_one_letter_code
_entity_poly.pdbx_strand_id
1 'polypeptide(L)'
;MNGQRRSLDLERAVETQYGRDWSLVTTGVHRYDWKALQFDRLNAVVLPVMPIASDRFFDVAGVRRARDRYKSVLETVQHWYRERVSETFALLDPLVVPTKHPSAAWNDRSTATQHPDQRFALFESAVDAYSASLPRATSRIRVVLAPYTGDSPDVWLGAAASSPYVVVPPRATSISCPASGPLDARCADAAYAVGHELGHTFGLRHSCQAHPNHPRCRQSIMGTGKPPEAILLEKEIAALLSSPFFAHRGLQTGWQQCVVGPDGPEIQPRSPDEWPIPEPEPIPEPEPLSPTGTEDT
;
A
#
# COMPACT_ATOMS: atom_id res chain seq x y z
N MET A 1 -22.40 16.50 -33.74
CA MET A 1 -22.66 15.13 -33.25
C MET A 1 -22.87 15.21 -31.74
N ASN A 2 -24.06 14.86 -31.25
CA ASN A 2 -24.35 14.85 -29.80
C ASN A 2 -23.76 13.58 -29.18
N GLY A 3 -22.51 13.64 -28.73
CA GLY A 3 -21.87 12.52 -28.05
C GLY A 3 -22.52 12.26 -26.69
N GLN A 4 -23.27 11.18 -26.55
CA GLN A 4 -23.71 10.69 -25.25
C GLN A 4 -22.48 10.15 -24.49
N ARG A 5 -22.17 10.75 -23.34
CA ARG A 5 -21.19 10.17 -22.39
C ARG A 5 -21.80 8.90 -21.80
N ARG A 6 -21.20 7.74 -22.08
CA ARG A 6 -21.53 6.46 -21.43
C ARG A 6 -20.49 6.19 -20.34
N SER A 7 -20.92 5.66 -19.20
CA SER A 7 -19.99 5.16 -18.19
C SER A 7 -19.22 3.96 -18.75
N LEU A 8 -17.90 3.95 -18.57
CA LEU A 8 -17.06 2.83 -18.96
C LEU A 8 -17.21 1.73 -17.91
N ASP A 9 -17.69 0.57 -18.35
CA ASP A 9 -17.75 -0.64 -17.53
C ASP A 9 -16.37 -1.32 -17.55
N LEU A 10 -15.51 -0.87 -16.64
CA LEU A 10 -14.13 -1.36 -16.53
C LEU A 10 -14.07 -2.82 -16.09
N GLU A 11 -15.05 -3.29 -15.31
CA GLU A 11 -15.10 -4.68 -14.86
C GLU A 11 -15.34 -5.61 -16.05
N ARG A 12 -16.36 -5.29 -16.86
CA ARG A 12 -16.61 -6.02 -18.11
C ARG A 12 -15.45 -5.91 -19.09
N ALA A 13 -14.75 -4.77 -19.14
CA ALA A 13 -13.57 -4.60 -19.98
C ALA A 13 -12.45 -5.56 -19.56
N VAL A 14 -12.16 -5.66 -18.25
CA VAL A 14 -11.17 -6.61 -17.71
C VAL A 14 -11.58 -8.05 -17.98
N GLU A 15 -12.85 -8.41 -17.74
CA GLU A 15 -13.36 -9.77 -18.02
C GLU A 15 -13.20 -10.11 -19.51
N THR A 16 -13.54 -9.19 -20.41
CA THR A 16 -13.46 -9.41 -21.87
C THR A 16 -12.02 -9.55 -22.34
N GLN A 17 -11.10 -8.76 -21.78
CA GLN A 17 -9.71 -8.70 -22.24
C GLN A 17 -8.83 -9.82 -21.64
N TYR A 18 -9.02 -10.14 -20.37
CA TYR A 18 -8.12 -11.06 -19.63
C TYR A 18 -8.81 -12.36 -19.19
N GLY A 19 -10.15 -12.40 -19.18
CA GLY A 19 -10.96 -13.52 -18.73
C GLY A 19 -11.54 -13.32 -17.34
N ARG A 20 -12.48 -14.20 -16.96
CA ARG A 20 -13.27 -14.13 -15.71
C ARG A 20 -12.48 -14.28 -14.42
N ASP A 21 -11.29 -14.87 -14.50
CA ASP A 21 -10.45 -15.10 -13.32
C ASP A 21 -9.62 -13.86 -12.94
N TRP A 22 -9.73 -12.76 -13.69
CA TRP A 22 -9.06 -11.50 -13.42
C TRP A 22 -10.00 -10.51 -12.73
N SER A 23 -9.48 -9.81 -11.73
CA SER A 23 -10.20 -8.76 -11.01
C SER A 23 -9.71 -7.39 -11.46
N LEU A 24 -10.65 -6.47 -11.69
CA LEU A 24 -10.34 -5.05 -11.77
C LEU A 24 -9.89 -4.56 -10.39
N VAL A 25 -8.71 -3.95 -10.33
CA VAL A 25 -8.19 -3.30 -9.11
C VAL A 25 -7.78 -1.87 -9.42
N THR A 26 -7.81 -1.00 -8.40
CA THR A 26 -7.36 0.39 -8.56
C THR A 26 -6.04 0.62 -7.83
N THR A 27 -5.17 1.42 -8.43
CA THR A 27 -3.90 1.88 -7.84
C THR A 27 -3.93 3.38 -7.55
N GLY A 28 -5.12 4.00 -7.59
CA GLY A 28 -5.35 5.43 -7.48
C GLY A 28 -6.82 5.74 -7.76
N VAL A 29 -7.16 7.03 -7.83
CA VAL A 29 -8.55 7.50 -8.05
C VAL A 29 -8.72 8.23 -9.39
N HIS A 30 -7.65 8.35 -10.19
CA HIS A 30 -7.75 8.88 -11.54
C HIS A 30 -8.31 7.83 -12.52
N ARG A 31 -8.89 8.28 -13.64
CA ARG A 31 -9.50 7.41 -14.66
C ARG A 31 -8.57 6.37 -15.30
N TYR A 32 -7.25 6.50 -15.10
CA TYR A 32 -6.22 5.60 -15.63
C TYR A 32 -5.53 4.78 -14.55
N ASP A 33 -5.89 4.97 -13.27
CA ASP A 33 -5.22 4.32 -12.15
C ASP A 33 -5.86 2.96 -11.82
N TRP A 34 -5.95 2.08 -12.81
CA TRP A 34 -6.50 0.74 -12.65
C TRP A 34 -5.64 -0.33 -13.35
N LYS A 35 -5.72 -1.56 -12.86
CA LYS A 35 -4.98 -2.72 -13.35
C LYS A 35 -5.88 -3.97 -13.31
N ALA A 36 -5.50 -5.01 -14.06
CA ALA A 36 -6.07 -6.33 -13.92
C ALA A 36 -5.16 -7.19 -13.02
N LEU A 37 -5.75 -7.89 -12.05
CA LEU A 37 -5.02 -8.75 -11.11
C LEU A 37 -5.69 -10.11 -10.97
N GLN A 38 -4.92 -11.18 -11.14
CA GLN A 38 -5.39 -12.55 -10.91
C GLN A 38 -4.96 -13.03 -9.52
N PHE A 39 -5.83 -12.87 -8.53
CA PHE A 39 -5.52 -13.16 -7.11
C PHE A 39 -5.06 -14.61 -6.86
N ASP A 40 -5.64 -15.59 -7.55
CA ASP A 40 -5.31 -17.01 -7.36
C ASP A 40 -3.90 -17.39 -7.84
N ARG A 41 -3.28 -16.55 -8.68
CA ARG A 41 -1.90 -16.71 -9.13
C ARG A 41 -0.88 -16.02 -8.22
N LEU A 42 -1.34 -15.22 -7.26
CA LEU A 42 -0.43 -14.61 -6.29
C LEU A 42 0.09 -15.68 -5.32
N ASN A 43 1.41 -15.71 -5.17
CA ASN A 43 2.08 -16.68 -4.32
C ASN A 43 3.17 -16.02 -3.48
N ALA A 44 3.01 -16.11 -2.16
CA ALA A 44 3.96 -15.61 -1.17
C ALA A 44 4.31 -14.12 -1.36
N VAL A 45 3.28 -13.28 -1.58
CA VAL A 45 3.42 -11.84 -1.82
C VAL A 45 2.80 -11.00 -0.71
N VAL A 46 3.38 -9.83 -0.46
CA VAL A 46 2.78 -8.77 0.34
C VAL A 46 2.01 -7.83 -0.59
N LEU A 47 0.70 -7.69 -0.35
CA LEU A 47 -0.22 -6.83 -1.07
C LEU A 47 -0.61 -5.64 -0.19
N PRO A 48 -0.05 -4.44 -0.43
CA PRO A 48 -0.48 -3.25 0.28
C PRO A 48 -1.82 -2.77 -0.26
N VAL A 49 -2.71 -2.36 0.64
CA VAL A 49 -4.00 -1.80 0.30
C VAL A 49 -4.22 -0.54 1.14
N MET A 50 -4.66 0.52 0.49
CA MET A 50 -4.90 1.83 1.09
C MET A 50 -6.40 2.13 1.05
N PRO A 51 -7.16 1.83 2.13
CA PRO A 51 -8.54 2.29 2.27
C PRO A 51 -8.61 3.81 2.28
N ILE A 52 -9.33 4.41 1.34
CA ILE A 52 -9.43 5.87 1.21
C ILE A 52 -10.65 6.35 1.97
N ALA A 53 -10.45 7.33 2.84
CA ALA A 53 -11.55 8.01 3.49
C ALA A 53 -12.51 8.62 2.46
N SER A 54 -13.82 8.55 2.72
CA SER A 54 -14.86 8.96 1.77
C SER A 54 -14.75 10.43 1.36
N ASP A 55 -14.31 11.29 2.28
CA ASP A 55 -14.07 12.72 2.09
C ASP A 55 -12.73 13.04 1.40
N ARG A 56 -11.91 12.02 1.09
CA ARG A 56 -10.62 12.14 0.39
C ARG A 56 -10.60 11.50 -0.99
N PHE A 57 -11.65 10.76 -1.37
CA PHE A 57 -11.69 10.04 -2.64
C PHE A 57 -11.51 10.94 -3.86
N PHE A 58 -11.94 12.21 -3.77
CA PHE A 58 -11.84 13.18 -4.85
C PHE A 58 -10.49 13.91 -4.92
N ASP A 59 -9.62 13.75 -3.91
CA ASP A 59 -8.29 14.37 -3.88
C ASP A 59 -7.29 13.50 -4.65
N VAL A 60 -7.34 13.57 -5.99
CA VAL A 60 -6.49 12.75 -6.88
C VAL A 60 -5.00 12.92 -6.56
N ALA A 61 -4.56 14.16 -6.35
CA ALA A 61 -3.16 14.45 -6.07
C ALA A 61 -2.75 13.97 -4.66
N GLY A 62 -3.61 14.17 -3.66
CA GLY A 62 -3.42 13.68 -2.31
C GLY A 62 -3.33 12.15 -2.23
N VAL A 63 -4.24 11.44 -2.88
CA VAL A 63 -4.23 9.97 -2.95
C VAL A 63 -2.95 9.46 -3.62
N ARG A 64 -2.50 10.10 -4.71
CA ARG A 64 -1.22 9.72 -5.36
C ARG A 64 -0.04 9.90 -4.41
N ARG A 65 0.08 11.07 -3.77
CA ARG A 65 1.14 11.33 -2.77
C ARG A 65 1.09 10.34 -1.62
N ALA A 66 -0.10 10.03 -1.11
CA ALA A 66 -0.29 9.08 -0.01
C ALA A 66 0.12 7.67 -0.37
N ARG A 67 -0.18 7.23 -1.60
CA ARG A 67 0.24 5.93 -2.13
C ARG A 67 1.76 5.83 -2.20
N ASP A 68 2.42 6.86 -2.73
CA ASP A 68 3.88 6.88 -2.89
C ASP A 68 4.59 6.93 -1.52
N ARG A 69 4.03 7.72 -0.58
CA ARG A 69 4.44 7.72 0.84
C ARG A 69 4.30 6.34 1.48
N TYR A 70 3.15 5.70 1.31
CA TYR A 70 2.90 4.35 1.83
C TYR A 70 3.88 3.33 1.27
N LYS A 71 4.13 3.37 -0.05
CA LYS A 71 5.15 2.55 -0.72
C LYS A 71 6.52 2.75 -0.08
N SER A 72 6.93 3.99 0.18
CA SER A 72 8.24 4.28 0.79
C SER A 72 8.41 3.67 2.20
N VAL A 73 7.34 3.66 3.02
CA VAL A 73 7.36 2.99 4.34
C VAL A 73 7.54 1.48 4.18
N LEU A 74 6.81 0.87 3.25
CA LEU A 74 6.90 -0.58 2.98
C LEU A 74 8.26 -0.98 2.41
N GLU A 75 8.84 -0.17 1.52
CA GLU A 75 10.18 -0.37 0.97
C GLU A 75 11.26 -0.27 2.06
N THR A 76 11.10 0.67 3.00
CA THR A 76 11.96 0.78 4.19
C THR A 76 11.95 -0.53 5.00
N VAL A 77 10.77 -1.09 5.24
CA VAL A 77 10.63 -2.38 5.96
C VAL A 77 11.19 -3.55 5.15
N GLN A 78 10.89 -3.61 3.85
CA GLN A 78 11.38 -4.66 2.96
C GLN A 78 12.92 -4.67 2.92
N HIS A 79 13.53 -3.48 2.84
CA HIS A 79 14.97 -3.29 2.88
C HIS A 79 15.55 -3.73 4.23
N TRP A 80 14.97 -3.28 5.35
CA TRP A 80 15.40 -3.67 6.70
C TRP A 80 15.42 -5.20 6.89
N TYR A 81 14.37 -5.90 6.45
CA TYR A 81 14.32 -7.37 6.48
C TYR A 81 15.39 -8.00 5.59
N ARG A 82 15.61 -7.46 4.38
CA ARG A 82 16.63 -7.95 3.44
C ARG A 82 18.03 -7.90 4.04
N GLU A 83 18.38 -6.81 4.71
CA GLU A 83 19.70 -6.68 5.35
C GLU A 83 19.94 -7.71 6.47
N ARG A 84 18.88 -8.22 7.11
CA ARG A 84 18.98 -9.11 8.28
C ARG A 84 18.78 -10.58 7.94
N VAL A 85 18.07 -10.89 6.85
CA VAL A 85 17.75 -12.26 6.42
C VAL A 85 18.47 -12.63 5.12
N SER A 86 19.09 -11.66 4.42
CA SER A 86 19.66 -11.76 3.06
C SER A 86 18.63 -11.96 1.94
N GLU A 87 17.44 -12.48 2.25
CA GLU A 87 16.26 -12.53 1.38
C GLU A 87 15.15 -11.65 1.94
N THR A 88 14.14 -11.33 1.13
CA THR A 88 12.97 -10.56 1.58
C THR A 88 11.73 -10.92 0.78
N PHE A 89 10.57 -10.54 1.30
CA PHE A 89 9.28 -10.80 0.67
C PHE A 89 9.08 -10.01 -0.61
N ALA A 90 8.31 -10.58 -1.55
CA ALA A 90 7.88 -9.87 -2.74
C ALA A 90 6.80 -8.86 -2.37
N LEU A 91 7.03 -7.59 -2.69
CA LEU A 91 6.10 -6.49 -2.42
C LEU A 91 5.43 -6.06 -3.72
N LEU A 92 4.10 -5.94 -3.69
CA LEU A 92 3.30 -5.42 -4.80
C LEU A 92 3.10 -3.91 -4.68
N ASP A 93 2.73 -3.25 -5.79
CA ASP A 93 2.32 -1.85 -5.73
C ASP A 93 1.05 -1.70 -4.86
N PRO A 94 0.94 -0.62 -4.05
CA PRO A 94 -0.25 -0.42 -3.24
C PRO A 94 -1.52 -0.27 -4.09
N LEU A 95 -2.55 -1.03 -3.73
CA LEU A 95 -3.90 -0.85 -4.23
C LEU A 95 -4.63 0.23 -3.42
N VAL A 96 -5.66 0.78 -4.04
CA VAL A 96 -6.55 1.78 -3.46
C VAL A 96 -7.95 1.17 -3.41
N VAL A 97 -8.66 1.37 -2.30
CA VAL A 97 -10.06 0.95 -2.17
C VAL A 97 -10.90 2.09 -1.59
N PRO A 98 -12.02 2.48 -2.22
CA PRO A 98 -12.92 3.48 -1.65
C PRO A 98 -13.61 2.94 -0.40
N THR A 99 -13.96 3.82 0.52
CA THR A 99 -14.66 3.44 1.75
C THR A 99 -15.83 4.37 2.03
N LYS A 100 -16.73 3.95 2.92
CA LYS A 100 -17.83 4.79 3.44
C LYS A 100 -17.43 5.63 4.66
N HIS A 101 -16.19 5.49 5.14
CA HIS A 101 -15.76 6.12 6.39
C HIS A 101 -15.02 7.44 6.10
N PRO A 102 -15.45 8.56 6.69
CA PRO A 102 -14.71 9.82 6.55
C PRO A 102 -13.39 9.78 7.33
N SER A 103 -12.52 10.75 7.06
CA SER A 103 -11.19 10.85 7.67
C SER A 103 -11.27 10.84 9.20
N ALA A 104 -12.21 11.60 9.78
CA ALA A 104 -12.45 11.65 11.22
C ALA A 104 -12.74 10.27 11.81
N ALA A 105 -13.62 9.48 11.18
CA ALA A 105 -14.00 8.17 11.69
C ALA A 105 -12.84 7.15 11.66
N TRP A 106 -11.90 7.28 10.73
CA TRP A 106 -10.68 6.46 10.74
C TRP A 106 -9.72 6.88 11.87
N ASN A 107 -9.54 8.19 12.06
CA ASN A 107 -8.70 8.74 13.13
C ASN A 107 -9.26 8.39 14.52
N ASP A 108 -10.59 8.44 14.69
CA ASP A 108 -11.28 8.04 15.92
C ASP A 108 -11.04 6.55 16.23
N ARG A 109 -11.14 5.66 15.22
CA ARG A 109 -10.85 4.23 15.40
C ARG A 109 -9.39 3.95 15.74
N SER A 110 -8.46 4.70 15.16
CA SER A 110 -7.05 4.63 15.53
C SER A 110 -6.87 5.01 17.00
N THR A 111 -7.48 6.12 17.43
CA THR A 111 -7.41 6.60 18.82
C THR A 111 -8.08 5.65 19.81
N ALA A 112 -9.24 5.10 19.45
CA ALA A 112 -10.02 4.15 20.23
C ALA A 112 -9.21 2.91 20.66
N THR A 113 -8.18 2.53 19.90
CA THR A 113 -7.34 1.37 20.23
C THR A 113 -6.55 1.51 21.54
N GLN A 114 -6.48 2.70 22.13
CA GLN A 114 -5.96 2.89 23.49
C GLN A 114 -6.83 2.22 24.56
N HIS A 115 -8.13 2.02 24.27
CA HIS A 115 -9.06 1.39 25.19
C HIS A 115 -9.06 -0.13 25.00
N PRO A 116 -8.92 -0.95 26.07
CA PRO A 116 -8.80 -2.40 25.95
C PRO A 116 -9.97 -3.09 25.21
N ASP A 117 -11.18 -2.56 25.35
CA ASP A 117 -12.41 -3.04 24.71
C ASP A 117 -12.51 -2.66 23.22
N GLN A 118 -11.71 -1.69 22.77
CA GLN A 118 -11.69 -1.20 21.39
C GLN A 118 -10.32 -1.39 20.72
N ARG A 119 -9.44 -2.20 21.31
CA ARG A 119 -8.05 -2.41 20.85
C ARG A 119 -7.94 -2.88 19.39
N PHE A 120 -9.00 -3.45 18.81
CA PHE A 120 -9.06 -3.91 17.42
C PHE A 120 -10.01 -3.10 16.52
N ALA A 121 -10.57 -1.98 16.99
CA ALA A 121 -11.56 -1.20 16.23
C ALA A 121 -11.04 -0.73 14.86
N LEU A 122 -9.78 -0.29 14.79
CA LEU A 122 -9.12 0.05 13.52
C LEU A 122 -8.93 -1.18 12.64
N PHE A 123 -8.47 -2.29 13.23
CA PHE A 123 -8.19 -3.54 12.53
C PHE A 123 -9.44 -4.07 11.82
N GLU A 124 -10.53 -4.25 12.58
CA GLU A 124 -11.79 -4.79 12.08
C GLU A 124 -12.35 -3.93 10.95
N SER A 125 -12.38 -2.61 11.14
CA SER A 125 -12.92 -1.70 10.13
C SER A 125 -12.09 -1.67 8.83
N ALA A 126 -10.76 -1.78 8.93
CA ALA A 126 -9.88 -1.84 7.76
C ALA A 126 -10.04 -3.15 6.98
N VAL A 127 -10.19 -4.28 7.69
CA VAL A 127 -10.45 -5.59 7.06
C VAL A 127 -11.84 -5.64 6.43
N ASP A 128 -12.85 -5.02 7.04
CA ASP A 128 -14.18 -4.89 6.43
C ASP A 128 -14.13 -4.06 5.15
N ALA A 129 -13.41 -2.93 5.15
CA ALA A 129 -13.22 -2.10 3.96
C ALA A 129 -12.52 -2.86 2.81
N TYR A 130 -11.50 -3.67 3.13
CA TYR A 130 -10.87 -4.58 2.17
C TYR A 130 -11.89 -5.59 1.63
N SER A 131 -12.61 -6.28 2.51
CA SER A 131 -13.50 -7.39 2.16
C SER A 131 -14.73 -6.94 1.36
N ALA A 132 -15.10 -5.65 1.46
CA ALA A 132 -16.15 -5.05 0.65
C ALA A 132 -15.72 -4.76 -0.79
N SER A 133 -14.42 -4.71 -1.08
CA SER A 133 -13.88 -4.23 -2.36
C SER A 133 -13.07 -5.28 -3.13
N LEU A 134 -12.43 -6.22 -2.41
CA LEU A 134 -11.46 -7.15 -3.00
C LEU A 134 -11.76 -8.59 -2.57
N PRO A 135 -11.36 -9.59 -3.38
CA PRO A 135 -11.46 -11.00 -3.00
C PRO A 135 -10.76 -11.28 -1.67
N ARG A 136 -11.30 -12.24 -0.91
CA ARG A 136 -10.71 -12.67 0.35
C ARG A 136 -9.26 -13.11 0.13
N ALA A 137 -8.34 -12.56 0.93
CA ALA A 137 -6.95 -12.95 0.87
C ALA A 137 -6.75 -14.42 1.27
N THR A 138 -5.95 -15.16 0.50
CA THR A 138 -5.56 -16.53 0.81
C THR A 138 -4.36 -16.56 1.75
N SER A 139 -3.99 -17.74 2.24
CA SER A 139 -2.76 -17.92 3.05
C SER A 139 -1.46 -17.61 2.29
N ARG A 140 -1.52 -17.40 0.97
CA ARG A 140 -0.38 -17.06 0.11
C ARG A 140 -0.17 -15.57 -0.05
N ILE A 141 -1.08 -14.75 0.46
CA ILE A 141 -1.00 -13.29 0.40
C ILE A 141 -0.88 -12.77 1.83
N ARG A 142 -0.11 -11.71 2.04
CA ARG A 142 -0.19 -10.88 3.24
C ARG A 142 -0.71 -9.52 2.85
N VAL A 143 -1.85 -9.14 3.38
CA VAL A 143 -2.47 -7.86 3.05
C VAL A 143 -2.11 -6.85 4.12
N VAL A 144 -1.46 -5.75 3.73
CA VAL A 144 -1.09 -4.67 4.65
C VAL A 144 -2.00 -3.48 4.39
N LEU A 145 -2.82 -3.13 5.38
CA LEU A 145 -3.85 -2.12 5.29
C LEU A 145 -3.40 -0.86 6.04
N ALA A 146 -3.42 0.28 5.36
CA ALA A 146 -3.16 1.57 5.98
C ALA A 146 -4.19 2.59 5.46
N PRO A 147 -5.14 3.06 6.27
CA PRO A 147 -6.12 4.04 5.80
C PRO A 147 -5.46 5.37 5.41
N TYR A 148 -5.97 6.02 4.36
CA TYR A 148 -5.61 7.39 4.02
C TYR A 148 -6.70 8.36 4.50
N THR A 149 -6.32 9.28 5.39
CA THR A 149 -7.21 10.25 6.05
C THR A 149 -6.80 11.71 5.77
N GLY A 150 -5.98 11.92 4.74
CA GLY A 150 -5.27 13.18 4.50
C GLY A 150 -3.85 13.16 5.10
N ASP A 151 -3.17 14.31 5.11
CA ASP A 151 -1.84 14.45 5.72
C ASP A 151 -1.98 14.42 7.26
N SER A 152 -1.99 13.21 7.84
CA SER A 152 -2.22 12.94 9.26
C SER A 152 -1.03 12.21 9.91
N PRO A 153 0.17 12.81 9.93
CA PRO A 153 1.39 12.16 10.43
C PRO A 153 1.33 11.83 11.93
N ASP A 154 0.40 12.42 12.68
CA ASP A 154 0.25 12.24 14.12
C ASP A 154 -0.83 11.21 14.51
N VAL A 155 -1.43 10.51 13.55
CA VAL A 155 -2.40 9.43 13.81
C VAL A 155 -1.69 8.07 13.72
N TRP A 156 -1.23 7.56 14.86
CA TRP A 156 -0.20 6.51 14.92
C TRP A 156 -0.56 5.26 15.73
N LEU A 157 -1.82 5.12 16.15
CA LEU A 157 -2.26 4.04 17.02
C LEU A 157 -3.08 2.97 16.27
N GLY A 158 -3.12 1.77 16.83
CA GLY A 158 -3.98 0.69 16.34
C GLY A 158 -3.33 -0.26 15.33
N ALA A 159 -2.00 -0.39 15.35
CA ALA A 159 -1.33 -1.46 14.60
C ALA A 159 -1.70 -2.84 15.21
N ALA A 160 -2.07 -3.79 14.35
CA ALA A 160 -2.38 -5.16 14.73
C ALA A 160 -2.34 -6.10 13.52
N ALA A 161 -2.13 -7.40 13.78
CA ALA A 161 -2.18 -8.46 12.78
C ALA A 161 -3.10 -9.60 13.19
N SER A 162 -3.78 -10.16 12.19
CA SER A 162 -4.39 -11.49 12.23
C SER A 162 -4.32 -12.07 10.82
N SER A 163 -3.48 -13.09 10.65
CA SER A 163 -3.15 -13.64 9.33
C SER A 163 -4.43 -13.95 8.51
N PRO A 164 -4.54 -13.46 7.26
CA PRO A 164 -3.47 -12.90 6.42
C PRO A 164 -3.30 -11.37 6.50
N TYR A 165 -4.01 -10.69 7.40
CA TYR A 165 -4.09 -9.23 7.43
C TYR A 165 -3.16 -8.60 8.46
N VAL A 166 -2.54 -7.50 8.05
CA VAL A 166 -1.87 -6.51 8.88
C VAL A 166 -2.63 -5.21 8.70
N VAL A 167 -2.93 -4.53 9.80
CA VAL A 167 -3.49 -3.17 9.78
C VAL A 167 -2.52 -2.26 10.52
N VAL A 168 -2.21 -1.12 9.91
CA VAL A 168 -1.36 -0.09 10.49
C VAL A 168 -2.05 1.28 10.46
N PRO A 169 -1.62 2.22 11.30
CA PRO A 169 -2.27 3.52 11.45
C PRO A 169 -2.13 4.42 10.20
N PRO A 170 -3.00 5.43 10.04
CA PRO A 170 -2.93 6.42 8.95
C PRO A 170 -1.60 7.15 8.79
N ARG A 171 -0.77 7.24 9.85
CA ARG A 171 0.61 7.74 9.74
C ARG A 171 1.37 7.10 8.57
N ALA A 172 1.19 5.79 8.32
CA ALA A 172 1.92 5.08 7.28
C ALA A 172 1.63 5.58 5.85
N THR A 173 0.50 6.25 5.62
CA THR A 173 0.16 6.88 4.32
C THR A 173 0.48 8.38 4.28
N SER A 174 0.92 8.95 5.40
CA SER A 174 1.09 10.40 5.58
C SER A 174 2.55 10.87 5.56
N ILE A 175 3.51 9.94 5.68
CA ILE A 175 4.95 10.26 5.75
C ILE A 175 5.73 9.57 4.65
N SER A 176 6.82 10.19 4.19
CA SER A 176 7.76 9.58 3.26
C SER A 176 9.02 9.19 4.02
N CYS A 177 9.47 7.95 3.84
CA CYS A 177 10.63 7.41 4.53
C CYS A 177 11.70 6.99 3.53
N PRO A 178 12.99 7.24 3.83
CA PRO A 178 14.06 6.75 2.99
C PRO A 178 14.12 5.22 3.13
N ALA A 179 14.29 4.52 2.00
CA ALA A 179 14.35 3.06 1.99
C ALA A 179 15.51 2.49 2.83
N SER A 180 16.57 3.28 3.02
CA SER A 180 17.77 2.91 3.77
C SER A 180 18.37 4.10 4.50
N GLY A 181 19.18 3.84 5.54
CA GLY A 181 19.88 4.88 6.30
C GLY A 181 19.09 5.39 7.50
N PRO A 182 19.44 6.58 8.03
CA PRO A 182 18.81 7.14 9.22
C PRO A 182 17.31 7.41 9.01
N LEU A 183 16.49 7.01 9.98
CA LEU A 183 15.07 7.30 10.02
C LEU A 183 14.77 8.35 11.09
N ASP A 184 13.87 9.29 10.78
CA ASP A 184 13.28 10.12 11.84
C ASP A 184 12.33 9.28 12.72
N ALA A 185 11.89 9.87 13.83
CA ALA A 185 11.04 9.16 14.79
C ALA A 185 9.71 8.66 14.18
N ARG A 186 9.10 9.41 13.25
CA ARG A 186 7.83 9.04 12.62
C ARG A 186 8.03 7.87 11.65
N CYS A 187 9.12 7.89 10.90
CA CYS A 187 9.51 6.80 10.01
C CYS A 187 9.89 5.54 10.77
N ALA A 188 10.66 5.66 11.87
CA ALA A 188 10.99 4.54 12.73
C ALA A 188 9.72 3.91 13.34
N ASP A 189 8.76 4.72 13.77
CA ASP A 189 7.46 4.24 14.30
C ASP A 189 6.62 3.53 13.24
N ALA A 190 6.51 4.11 12.04
CA ALA A 190 5.72 3.51 10.96
C ALA A 190 6.35 2.23 10.44
N ALA A 191 7.67 2.21 10.26
CA ALA A 191 8.43 1.03 9.87
C ALA A 191 8.35 -0.07 10.94
N TYR A 192 8.41 0.31 12.23
CA TYR A 192 8.16 -0.61 13.33
C TYR A 192 6.77 -1.22 13.27
N ALA A 193 5.71 -0.41 13.16
CA ALA A 193 4.33 -0.90 13.10
C ALA A 193 4.12 -1.87 11.92
N VAL A 194 4.58 -1.51 10.72
CA VAL A 194 4.47 -2.38 9.54
C VAL A 194 5.31 -3.65 9.71
N GLY A 195 6.57 -3.51 10.12
CA GLY A 195 7.52 -4.63 10.21
C GLY A 195 7.20 -5.62 11.32
N HIS A 196 6.77 -5.15 12.48
CA HIS A 196 6.34 -5.97 13.62
C HIS A 196 5.12 -6.82 13.26
N GLU A 197 4.08 -6.18 12.73
CA GLU A 197 2.83 -6.86 12.40
C GLU A 197 3.00 -7.81 11.21
N LEU A 198 3.80 -7.44 10.19
CA LEU A 198 4.18 -8.39 9.14
C LEU A 198 4.93 -9.60 9.72
N GLY A 199 5.84 -9.38 10.67
CA GLY A 199 6.55 -10.46 11.36
C GLY A 199 5.61 -11.49 11.97
N HIS A 200 4.53 -11.05 12.63
CA HIS A 200 3.48 -11.96 13.11
C HIS A 200 2.87 -12.79 12.00
N THR A 201 2.56 -12.18 10.86
CA THR A 201 1.99 -12.92 9.72
C THR A 201 2.99 -13.85 9.02
N PHE A 202 4.29 -13.63 9.21
CA PHE A 202 5.36 -14.54 8.78
C PHE A 202 5.66 -15.65 9.80
N GLY A 203 4.91 -15.71 10.90
CA GLY A 203 5.01 -16.77 11.91
C GLY A 203 5.88 -16.40 13.12
N LEU A 204 6.33 -15.15 13.23
CA LEU A 204 7.07 -14.69 14.40
C LEU A 204 6.14 -14.41 15.59
N ARG A 205 6.69 -14.53 16.79
CA ARG A 205 6.02 -14.23 18.06
C ARG A 205 6.76 -13.11 18.76
N HIS A 206 6.13 -12.48 19.75
CA HIS A 206 6.82 -11.49 20.57
C HIS A 206 8.09 -12.10 21.19
N SER A 207 9.24 -11.46 20.97
CA SER A 207 10.55 -12.07 21.25
C SER A 207 10.72 -12.44 22.71
N CYS A 208 10.32 -11.56 23.64
CA CYS A 208 10.44 -11.82 25.06
C CYS A 208 9.43 -12.86 25.58
N GLN A 209 8.37 -13.16 24.83
CA GLN A 209 7.44 -14.25 25.16
C GLN A 209 7.98 -15.59 24.63
N ALA A 210 8.53 -15.60 23.41
CA ALA A 210 9.09 -16.81 22.81
C ALA A 210 10.47 -17.18 23.38
N HIS A 211 11.26 -16.18 23.79
CA HIS A 211 12.64 -16.30 24.25
C HIS A 211 12.89 -15.43 25.50
N PRO A 212 12.22 -15.75 26.63
CA PRO A 212 12.20 -14.89 27.82
C PRO A 212 13.58 -14.62 28.43
N ASN A 213 14.54 -15.54 28.26
CA ASN A 213 15.90 -15.41 28.80
C ASN A 213 16.89 -14.80 27.80
N HIS A 214 16.46 -14.41 26.60
CA HIS A 214 17.37 -13.82 25.62
C HIS A 214 17.65 -12.35 25.98
N PRO A 215 18.90 -11.94 26.24
CA PRO A 215 19.22 -10.62 26.80
C PRO A 215 18.83 -9.46 25.88
N ARG A 216 18.71 -9.73 24.57
CA ARG A 216 18.33 -8.75 23.55
C ARG A 216 16.87 -8.86 23.06
N CYS A 217 16.01 -9.63 23.75
CA CYS A 217 14.64 -9.86 23.26
C CYS A 217 13.86 -8.55 23.05
N ARG A 218 14.09 -7.52 23.89
CA ARG A 218 13.44 -6.20 23.72
C ARG A 218 13.94 -5.40 22.52
N GLN A 219 15.17 -5.65 22.07
CA GLN A 219 15.77 -4.98 20.91
C GLN A 219 15.28 -5.54 19.57
N SER A 220 14.66 -6.73 19.58
CA SER A 220 14.07 -7.28 18.36
C SER A 220 12.91 -6.42 17.88
N ILE A 221 12.67 -6.41 16.57
CA ILE A 221 11.46 -5.82 15.98
C ILE A 221 10.19 -6.47 16.53
N MET A 222 10.25 -7.75 16.92
CA MET A 222 9.15 -8.46 17.58
C MET A 222 9.10 -8.18 19.10
N GLY A 223 9.97 -7.31 19.61
CA GLY A 223 9.92 -6.73 20.94
C GLY A 223 9.45 -5.28 20.85
N THR A 224 10.34 -4.35 21.21
CA THR A 224 10.09 -2.89 21.14
C THR A 224 11.15 -2.17 20.31
N GLY A 225 12.06 -2.90 19.68
CA GLY A 225 13.10 -2.32 18.84
C GLY A 225 12.51 -1.75 17.56
N LYS A 226 12.97 -0.57 17.14
CA LYS A 226 12.49 0.10 15.92
C LYS A 226 13.59 0.14 14.86
N PRO A 227 13.27 -0.01 13.56
CA PRO A 227 14.22 0.25 12.50
C PRO A 227 14.79 1.69 12.59
N PRO A 228 16.06 1.90 12.18
CA PRO A 228 16.97 0.88 11.65
C PRO A 228 17.67 0.04 12.73
N GLU A 229 17.67 0.42 14.00
CA GLU A 229 18.47 -0.23 15.05
C GLU A 229 17.90 -1.56 15.55
N ALA A 230 16.63 -1.85 15.25
CA ALA A 230 16.01 -3.12 15.56
C ALA A 230 16.81 -4.31 15.03
N ILE A 231 16.76 -5.41 15.76
CA ILE A 231 17.35 -6.68 15.36
C ILE A 231 16.30 -7.74 15.03
N LEU A 232 16.76 -8.86 14.47
CA LEU A 232 16.09 -10.15 14.55
C LEU A 232 16.95 -11.08 15.39
N LEU A 233 16.33 -11.91 16.22
CA LEU A 233 17.01 -12.98 16.93
C LEU A 233 17.30 -14.14 15.97
N GLU A 234 18.33 -14.95 16.25
CA GLU A 234 18.71 -16.09 15.39
C GLU A 234 17.53 -17.03 15.08
N LYS A 235 16.69 -17.31 16.08
CA LYS A 235 15.49 -18.14 15.91
C LYS A 235 14.39 -17.46 15.07
N GLU A 236 14.32 -16.14 15.09
CA GLU A 236 13.40 -15.37 14.25
C GLU A 236 13.88 -15.40 12.79
N ILE A 237 15.18 -15.21 12.56
CA ILE A 237 15.80 -15.34 11.23
C ILE A 237 15.54 -16.75 10.66
N ALA A 238 15.78 -17.80 11.45
CA ALA A 238 15.53 -19.18 11.01
C ALA A 238 14.05 -19.45 10.65
N ALA A 239 13.11 -18.88 11.42
CA ALA A 239 11.69 -18.96 11.12
C ALA A 239 11.34 -18.23 9.82
N LEU A 240 11.91 -17.04 9.58
CA LEU A 240 11.73 -16.30 8.34
C LEU A 240 12.29 -17.06 7.14
N LEU A 241 13.50 -17.61 7.21
CA LEU A 241 14.09 -18.41 6.12
C LEU A 241 13.26 -19.66 5.78
N SER A 242 12.45 -20.14 6.73
CA SER A 242 11.52 -21.26 6.51
C SER A 242 10.15 -20.81 5.97
N SER A 243 9.88 -19.50 5.96
CA SER A 243 8.63 -18.93 5.46
C SER A 243 8.61 -18.92 3.93
N PRO A 244 7.50 -19.28 3.27
CA PRO A 244 7.40 -19.19 1.82
C PRO A 244 7.57 -17.77 1.29
N PHE A 245 7.36 -16.75 2.13
CA PHE A 245 7.55 -15.33 1.78
C PHE A 245 9.02 -14.93 1.68
N PHE A 246 9.95 -15.71 2.24
CA PHE A 246 11.39 -15.42 2.21
C PHE A 246 12.17 -16.54 1.53
N ALA A 247 11.50 -17.55 0.98
CA ALA A 247 12.13 -18.61 0.21
C ALA A 247 12.01 -18.25 -1.28
N HIS A 248 13.07 -17.71 -1.87
CA HIS A 248 13.08 -17.40 -3.31
C HIS A 248 12.72 -18.62 -4.17
N ARG A 249 11.49 -18.64 -4.69
CA ARG A 249 11.15 -19.34 -5.93
C ARG A 249 10.62 -18.31 -6.89
N GLY A 250 11.41 -18.00 -7.92
CA GLY A 250 11.00 -17.10 -8.99
C GLY A 250 9.61 -17.47 -9.52
N LEU A 251 8.77 -16.46 -9.68
CA LEU A 251 7.75 -16.25 -10.73
C LEU A 251 6.75 -15.20 -10.20
N GLN A 252 6.95 -13.93 -10.56
CA GLN A 252 5.85 -12.97 -10.63
C GLN A 252 5.21 -13.08 -12.02
N THR A 253 4.25 -13.99 -12.19
CA THR A 253 3.39 -14.04 -13.39
C THR A 253 1.95 -13.78 -12.97
N GLY A 254 1.54 -12.51 -12.93
CA GLY A 254 0.17 -12.15 -12.54
C GLY A 254 -0.15 -10.65 -12.47
N TRP A 255 0.83 -9.77 -12.67
CA TRP A 255 0.62 -8.32 -12.75
C TRP A 255 0.72 -7.87 -14.20
N GLN A 256 -0.35 -7.28 -14.74
CA GLN A 256 -0.35 -6.67 -16.06
C GLN A 256 -1.03 -5.30 -15.99
N GLN A 257 -0.39 -4.31 -16.62
CA GLN A 257 -0.96 -2.98 -16.78
C GLN A 257 -1.86 -2.97 -18.01
N CYS A 258 -3.05 -2.41 -17.87
CA CYS A 258 -3.98 -2.24 -18.97
C CYS A 258 -3.71 -0.89 -19.64
N VAL A 259 -3.55 -0.87 -20.96
CA VAL A 259 -3.54 0.37 -21.74
C VAL A 259 -4.86 0.44 -22.49
N VAL A 260 -5.71 1.41 -22.16
CA VAL A 260 -6.90 1.71 -22.95
C VAL A 260 -6.59 2.95 -23.77
N GLY A 261 -6.36 2.74 -25.07
CA GLY A 261 -6.20 3.81 -26.03
C GLY A 261 -7.52 4.56 -26.27
N PRO A 262 -7.46 5.78 -26.85
CA PRO A 262 -8.64 6.59 -27.16
C PRO A 262 -9.60 5.91 -28.16
N ASP A 263 -9.14 4.94 -28.94
CA ASP A 263 -9.92 4.25 -29.98
C ASP A 263 -10.50 2.89 -29.55
N GLY A 264 -10.44 2.55 -28.26
CA GLY A 264 -10.88 1.25 -27.72
C GLY A 264 -9.71 0.27 -27.48
N PRO A 265 -10.00 -0.98 -27.07
CA PRO A 265 -8.97 -1.93 -26.68
C PRO A 265 -8.22 -2.46 -27.90
N GLU A 266 -7.04 -1.89 -28.18
CA GLU A 266 -6.09 -2.43 -29.15
C GLU A 266 -5.11 -3.38 -28.46
N ILE A 267 -5.00 -4.61 -28.97
CA ILE A 267 -4.16 -5.67 -28.41
C ILE A 267 -2.75 -5.51 -28.97
N GLN A 268 -1.78 -5.14 -28.12
CA GLN A 268 -0.37 -5.42 -28.42
C GLN A 268 0.33 -6.01 -27.17
N PRO A 269 0.80 -7.27 -27.23
CA PRO A 269 1.76 -7.77 -26.24
C PRO A 269 3.11 -7.11 -26.53
N ARG A 270 3.50 -6.13 -25.72
CA ARG A 270 4.85 -5.50 -25.81
C ARG A 270 5.70 -5.83 -24.60
N SER A 271 7.00 -6.00 -24.86
CA SER A 271 8.03 -6.26 -23.86
C SER A 271 8.15 -5.06 -22.90
N PRO A 272 8.50 -5.27 -21.61
CA PRO A 272 8.76 -4.19 -20.64
C PRO A 272 9.81 -3.16 -21.09
N ASP A 273 10.65 -3.47 -22.09
CA ASP A 273 11.75 -2.61 -22.56
C ASP A 273 11.35 -1.66 -23.71
N GLU A 274 10.10 -1.69 -24.20
CA GLU A 274 9.66 -0.94 -25.40
C GLU A 274 8.80 0.30 -25.10
N TRP A 275 8.80 0.83 -23.88
CA TRP A 275 8.00 2.03 -23.58
C TRP A 275 8.71 3.31 -24.05
N PRO A 276 8.12 4.09 -24.97
CA PRO A 276 8.54 5.47 -25.16
C PRO A 276 8.23 6.25 -23.89
N ILE A 277 9.22 6.97 -23.39
CA ILE A 277 9.03 7.99 -22.35
C ILE A 277 8.05 9.01 -22.95
N PRO A 278 6.88 9.26 -22.33
CA PRO A 278 5.96 10.27 -22.85
C PRO A 278 6.68 11.61 -22.85
N GLU A 279 6.77 12.24 -24.02
CA GLU A 279 7.28 13.60 -24.12
C GLU A 279 6.41 14.51 -23.25
N PRO A 280 7.04 15.42 -22.46
CA PRO A 280 6.28 16.34 -21.62
C PRO A 280 5.36 17.18 -22.51
N GLU A 281 4.08 17.29 -22.11
CA GLU A 281 3.14 18.16 -22.81
C GLU A 281 3.69 19.59 -22.89
N PRO A 282 3.59 20.25 -24.06
CA PRO A 282 4.08 21.61 -24.22
C PRO A 282 3.35 22.53 -23.24
N ILE A 283 4.14 23.29 -22.48
CA ILE A 283 3.62 24.32 -21.57
C ILE A 283 2.86 25.34 -22.43
N PRO A 284 1.58 25.62 -22.15
CA PRO A 284 0.83 26.61 -22.90
C PRO A 284 1.52 27.98 -22.76
N GLU A 285 1.77 28.62 -23.91
CA GLU A 285 2.33 29.96 -23.94
C GLU A 285 1.41 30.94 -23.19
N PRO A 286 1.97 31.86 -22.38
CA PRO A 286 1.17 32.84 -21.67
C PRO A 286 0.41 33.72 -22.67
N GLU A 287 -0.90 33.89 -22.44
CA GLU A 287 -1.72 34.78 -23.24
C GLU A 287 -1.15 36.21 -23.23
N PRO A 288 -1.07 36.89 -24.37
CA PRO A 288 -0.61 38.26 -24.43
C PRO A 288 -1.57 39.16 -23.63
N LEU A 289 -0.99 39.95 -22.72
CA LEU A 289 -1.71 40.95 -21.94
C LEU A 289 -2.41 41.94 -22.88
N SER A 290 -3.73 42.05 -22.72
CA SER A 290 -4.55 43.04 -23.42
C SER A 290 -4.01 44.46 -23.19
N PRO A 291 -3.94 45.31 -24.23
CA PRO A 291 -3.47 46.68 -24.08
C PRO A 291 -4.43 47.47 -23.19
N THR A 292 -3.88 48.01 -22.10
CA THR A 292 -4.53 49.02 -21.26
C THR A 292 -4.87 50.24 -22.11
N GLY A 293 -6.15 50.62 -22.11
CA GLY A 293 -6.65 51.80 -22.81
C GLY A 293 -5.92 53.06 -22.35
N THR A 294 -5.55 53.87 -23.34
CA THR A 294 -5.11 55.25 -23.17
C THR A 294 -6.29 56.13 -22.74
N GLU A 295 -6.16 56.79 -21.59
CA GLU A 295 -7.02 57.89 -21.19
C GLU A 295 -6.68 59.15 -22.00
N ASP A 296 -7.71 59.80 -22.54
CA ASP A 296 -7.66 61.12 -23.15
C ASP A 296 -7.40 62.20 -22.08
N THR A 297 -6.36 63.01 -22.30
CA THR A 297 -6.28 64.44 -21.91
C THR A 297 -5.40 65.19 -22.90
#